data_AF-A0A7W0GEX9-F1
#
_entry.id   AF-A0A7W0GEX9-F1
#
_cell.length_a   1.000
_cell.length_b   1.000
_cell.length_c   1.000
_cell.angle_alpha   90.00
_cell.angle_beta   90.00
_cell.angle_gamma   90.00
#
_symmetry.space_group_name_H-M   'P 1'
#
loop_
_entity.id
_entity.type
_entity.pdbx_description
1 polymer ?
#
loop_
_entity_poly.entity_id
_entity_poly.type
_entity_poly.pdbx_seq_one_letter_code
_entity_poly.pdbx_strand_id
1 'polypeptide(L)'
;MFPPASCVRLRERGHDAVHVRDCGLDASPDQAVAAGAAEQQRVLVAENVKDVAQVRDIVILCVLKSRLPGSNMGGRLADLIDSWARNNPEPYLGLHWLPG
;
A
#
# COMPACT_ATOMS: atom_id res chain seq x y z
N MET A 1 4.54 -5.81 -8.41
CA MET A 1 3.86 -4.54 -8.11
C MET A 1 2.35 -4.69 -8.15
N PHE A 2 1.59 -3.89 -7.39
CA PHE A 2 0.13 -3.78 -7.51
C PHE A 2 -0.27 -2.87 -8.69
N PRO A 3 -1.49 -2.95 -9.24
CA PRO A 3 -1.88 -2.12 -10.37
C PRO A 3 -2.14 -0.66 -9.96
N PRO A 4 -1.74 0.34 -10.77
CA PRO A 4 -2.03 1.76 -10.54
C PRO A 4 -3.52 2.08 -10.40
N ALA A 5 -4.38 1.25 -10.99
CA ALA A 5 -5.84 1.38 -10.89
C ALA A 5 -6.34 1.42 -9.43
N SER A 6 -5.64 0.79 -8.48
CA SER A 6 -5.98 0.85 -7.05
C SER A 6 -5.91 2.28 -6.51
N CYS A 7 -4.89 3.05 -6.91
CA CYS A 7 -4.70 4.43 -6.47
C CYS A 7 -5.75 5.37 -7.08
N VAL A 8 -6.20 5.11 -8.32
CA VAL A 8 -7.34 5.83 -8.91
C VAL A 8 -8.59 5.63 -8.05
N ARG A 9 -8.93 4.39 -7.72
CA ARG A 9 -10.11 4.06 -6.90
C ARG A 9 -10.04 4.60 -5.48
N LEU A 10 -8.85 4.62 -4.87
CA LEU A 10 -8.65 5.21 -3.55
C LEU A 10 -8.85 6.74 -3.57
N ARG A 11 -8.36 7.42 -4.61
CA ARG A 11 -8.60 8.87 -4.80
C ARG A 11 -10.07 9.20 -5.03
N GLU A 12 -10.80 8.37 -5.79
CA GLU A 12 -12.27 8.48 -5.93
C GLU A 12 -13.00 8.39 -4.57
N ARG A 13 -12.37 7.78 -3.55
CA ARG A 13 -12.89 7.65 -2.18
C ARG A 13 -12.35 8.70 -1.21
N GLY A 14 -11.57 9.66 -1.70
CA GLY A 14 -11.03 10.76 -0.90
C GLY A 14 -9.68 10.48 -0.23
N HIS A 15 -9.02 9.35 -0.53
CA HIS A 15 -7.67 9.08 -0.03
C HIS A 15 -6.61 9.78 -0.89
N ASP A 16 -5.53 10.25 -0.27
CA ASP A 16 -4.31 10.63 -0.99
C ASP A 16 -3.48 9.38 -1.31
N ALA A 17 -3.69 8.83 -2.50
CA ALA A 17 -3.04 7.61 -2.97
C ALA A 17 -2.25 7.84 -4.26
N VAL A 18 -0.98 7.43 -4.24
CA VAL A 18 -0.05 7.51 -5.37
C VAL A 18 0.54 6.14 -5.67
N HIS A 19 0.87 5.87 -6.93
CA HIS A 19 1.61 4.67 -7.30
C HIS A 19 3.11 4.99 -7.36
N VAL A 20 3.98 4.01 -7.08
CA VAL A 20 5.45 4.22 -7.09
C VAL A 20 5.97 4.79 -8.42
N ARG A 21 5.30 4.45 -9.53
CA ARG A 21 5.54 5.04 -10.87
C ARG A 21 5.36 6.55 -10.90
N ASP A 22 4.31 7.05 -10.26
CA ASP A 22 3.97 8.47 -10.26
C ASP A 22 4.94 9.27 -9.37
N CYS A 23 5.66 8.59 -8.48
CA CYS A 23 6.68 9.17 -7.59
C CYS A 23 8.10 9.07 -8.17
N GLY A 24 8.28 8.55 -9.40
CA GLY A 24 9.61 8.30 -9.97
C GLY A 24 10.39 7.16 -9.28
N LEU A 25 9.70 6.34 -8.48
CA LEU A 25 10.27 5.20 -7.74
C LEU A 25 10.02 3.87 -8.48
N ASP A 26 9.60 3.91 -9.75
CA ASP A 26 9.46 2.69 -10.54
C ASP A 26 10.82 2.00 -10.68
N ALA A 27 10.83 0.67 -10.58
CA ALA A 27 12.04 -0.15 -10.57
C ALA A 27 13.08 0.18 -9.48
N SER A 28 12.76 1.03 -8.50
CA SER A 28 13.62 1.28 -7.34
C SER A 28 13.61 0.08 -6.39
N PRO A 29 14.70 -0.14 -5.62
CA PRO A 29 14.71 -1.15 -4.56
C PRO A 29 13.65 -0.87 -3.50
N ASP A 30 13.10 -1.91 -2.87
CA ASP A 30 12.03 -1.76 -1.87
C ASP A 30 12.42 -0.85 -0.70
N GLN A 31 13.71 -0.81 -0.34
CA GLN A 31 14.25 0.11 0.67
C GLN A 31 14.12 1.58 0.26
N ALA A 32 14.37 1.90 -1.02
CA ALA A 32 14.22 3.26 -1.53
C ALA A 32 12.73 3.65 -1.60
N VAL A 33 11.85 2.70 -1.94
CA VAL A 33 10.40 2.90 -1.90
C VAL A 33 9.92 3.18 -0.47
N ALA A 34 10.40 2.41 0.50
CA ALA A 34 10.06 2.62 1.91
C ALA A 34 10.57 3.97 2.45
N ALA A 35 11.81 4.34 2.12
CA ALA A 35 12.37 5.65 2.48
C ALA A 35 11.53 6.80 1.88
N GLY A 36 11.16 6.70 0.60
CA GLY A 36 10.30 7.70 -0.04
C GLY A 36 8.90 7.79 0.58
N ALA A 37 8.33 6.65 1.02
CA ALA A 37 7.08 6.65 1.77
C ALA A 37 7.23 7.34 3.14
N ALA A 38 8.35 7.12 3.84
CA ALA A 38 8.65 7.77 5.12
C ALA A 38 8.81 9.28 4.98
N GLU A 39 9.60 9.75 4.01
CA GLU A 39 9.80 11.17 3.73
C GLU A 39 8.48 11.88 3.40
N GLN A 40 7.58 11.21 2.69
CA GLN A 40 6.28 11.74 2.30
C GLN A 40 5.17 11.47 3.34
N GLN A 41 5.50 10.87 4.49
CA GLN A 41 4.56 10.48 5.54
C GLN A 41 3.38 9.63 5.03
N ARG A 42 3.67 8.67 4.14
CA ARG A 42 2.68 7.80 3.49
C ARG A 42 2.63 6.41 4.09
N VAL A 43 1.46 5.79 3.99
CA VAL A 43 1.29 4.35 4.21
C VAL A 43 1.83 3.58 2.99
N LEU A 44 2.72 2.60 3.23
CA LEU A 44 3.25 1.74 2.17
C LEU A 44 2.38 0.48 2.01
N VAL A 45 2.09 0.08 0.77
CA VAL A 45 1.37 -1.18 0.48
C VAL A 45 2.34 -2.16 -0.17
N ALA A 46 2.56 -3.31 0.47
CA ALA A 46 3.52 -4.32 0.04
C ALA A 46 2.90 -5.72 -0.02
N GLU A 47 3.39 -6.54 -0.95
CA GLU A 47 3.01 -7.96 -1.02
C GLU A 47 3.97 -8.83 -0.22
N ASN A 48 5.26 -8.65 -0.46
CA ASN A 48 6.30 -9.49 0.14
C ASN A 48 6.84 -8.81 1.40
N VAL A 49 6.45 -9.35 2.55
CA VAL A 49 6.87 -8.83 3.85
C VAL A 49 8.37 -8.92 4.07
N LYS A 50 9.06 -9.88 3.45
CA LYS A 50 10.52 -10.02 3.61
C LYS A 50 11.26 -8.78 3.15
N ASP A 51 10.73 -8.10 2.13
CA ASP A 51 11.37 -6.94 1.50
C ASP A 51 11.24 -5.68 2.37
N VAL A 52 10.27 -5.67 3.30
CA VAL A 52 9.95 -4.53 4.16
C VAL A 52 10.05 -4.86 5.66
N ALA A 53 10.53 -6.04 6.03
CA ALA A 53 10.53 -6.53 7.42
C ALA A 53 11.38 -5.70 8.39
N GLN A 54 12.36 -4.94 7.88
CA GLN A 54 13.23 -4.08 8.70
C GLN A 54 12.70 -2.65 8.84
N VAL A 55 11.65 -2.28 8.10
CA VAL A 55 11.05 -0.95 8.15
C VAL A 55 10.09 -0.89 9.34
N ARG A 56 10.24 0.13 10.20
CA ARG A 56 9.50 0.23 11.48
C ARG A 56 8.89 1.59 11.78
N ASP A 57 9.26 2.60 11.01
CA ASP A 57 8.96 4.01 11.20
C ASP A 57 7.78 4.50 10.35
N ILE A 58 7.22 3.63 9.51
CA ILE A 58 6.00 3.89 8.73
C ILE A 58 4.98 2.77 8.90
N VAL A 59 3.74 3.06 8.54
CA VAL A 59 2.68 2.06 8.45
C VAL A 59 2.82 1.29 7.13
N ILE A 60 2.80 -0.03 7.21
CA ILE A 60 2.91 -0.91 6.05
C ILE A 60 1.71 -1.86 6.01
N LEU A 61 0.92 -1.78 4.94
CA LEU A 61 -0.16 -2.72 4.66
C LEU A 61 0.36 -3.89 3.84
N CYS A 62 0.30 -5.08 4.42
CA CYS A 62 0.68 -6.34 3.80
C CYS A 62 -0.54 -7.02 3.19
N VAL A 63 -0.49 -7.27 1.87
CA VAL A 63 -1.59 -7.88 1.12
C VAL A 63 -1.06 -8.95 0.17
N LEU A 64 -1.61 -10.15 0.20
CA LEU A 64 -1.23 -11.21 -0.74
C LEU A 64 -2.03 -11.08 -2.04
N LYS A 65 -1.35 -10.94 -3.20
CA LYS A 65 -2.06 -10.84 -4.49
C LYS A 65 -2.85 -12.09 -4.83
N SER A 66 -2.40 -13.26 -4.36
CA SER A 66 -3.10 -14.53 -4.55
C SER A 66 -4.51 -14.55 -3.94
N ARG A 67 -4.81 -13.61 -3.05
CA ARG A 67 -6.12 -13.43 -2.44
C ARG A 67 -6.98 -12.35 -3.13
N LEU A 68 -6.42 -11.67 -4.13
CA LEU A 68 -7.15 -10.68 -4.92
C LEU A 68 -7.64 -11.32 -6.22
N PRO A 69 -8.88 -11.03 -6.66
CA PRO A 69 -9.40 -11.53 -7.93
C PRO A 69 -8.61 -10.94 -9.09
N GLY A 70 -8.04 -11.79 -9.95
CA GLY A 70 -7.18 -11.35 -11.05
C GLY A 70 -7.84 -10.35 -12.00
N SER A 71 -9.14 -10.51 -12.29
CA SER A 71 -9.91 -9.63 -13.18
C SER A 71 -10.22 -8.24 -12.60
N ASN A 72 -10.13 -8.06 -11.27
CA ASN A 72 -10.40 -6.78 -10.60
C ASN A 72 -9.51 -6.57 -9.38
N MET A 73 -8.21 -6.85 -9.53
CA MET A 73 -7.25 -6.73 -8.43
C MET A 73 -7.21 -5.31 -7.86
N GLY A 74 -7.24 -4.30 -8.72
CA GLY A 74 -7.15 -2.90 -8.29
C GLY A 74 -8.37 -2.41 -7.53
N GLY A 75 -9.57 -2.77 -7.99
CA GLY A 75 -10.81 -2.44 -7.27
C GLY A 75 -10.86 -3.12 -5.91
N ARG A 76 -10.60 -4.44 -5.86
CA ARG A 76 -10.62 -5.19 -4.60
C ARG A 76 -9.57 -4.70 -3.60
N LEU A 77 -8.36 -4.42 -4.05
CA LEU A 77 -7.31 -3.88 -3.19
C LEU A 77 -7.72 -2.53 -2.58
N ALA A 78 -8.26 -1.63 -3.42
CA ALA A 78 -8.74 -0.34 -2.95
C ALA A 78 -9.89 -0.47 -1.93
N ASP A 79 -10.78 -1.46 -2.08
CA ASP A 79 -11.85 -1.72 -1.11
C ASP A 79 -11.30 -2.15 0.26
N LEU A 80 -10.29 -3.03 0.26
CA LEU A 80 -9.66 -3.52 1.48
C LEU A 80 -8.93 -2.39 2.21
N ILE A 81 -8.18 -1.57 1.48
CA ILE A 81 -7.45 -0.43 2.05
C ILE A 81 -8.43 0.61 2.60
N ASP A 82 -9.47 0.95 1.85
CA ASP A 82 -10.49 1.92 2.30
C ASP A 82 -11.21 1.46 3.58
N SER A 83 -11.61 0.19 3.62
CA SER A 83 -12.21 -0.41 4.82
C SER A 83 -11.24 -0.40 6.00
N TRP A 84 -9.97 -0.75 5.78
CA TRP A 84 -8.96 -0.73 6.83
C TRP A 84 -8.72 0.69 7.36
N ALA A 85 -8.57 1.68 6.48
CA ALA A 85 -8.33 3.07 6.88
C ALA A 85 -9.48 3.63 7.72
N ARG A 86 -10.73 3.32 7.37
CA ARG A 86 -11.92 3.71 8.15
C ARG A 86 -11.97 3.09 9.55
N ASN A 87 -11.42 1.89 9.71
CA ASN A 87 -11.38 1.19 11.00
C ASN A 87 -10.11 1.46 11.81
N ASN A 88 -9.10 2.12 11.23
CA ASN A 88 -7.80 2.39 11.84
C ASN A 88 -7.42 3.85 11.60
N PRO A 89 -8.10 4.83 12.24
CA PRO A 89 -7.81 6.25 12.04
C PRO A 89 -6.43 6.67 12.58
N GLU A 90 -5.94 5.95 13.60
CA GLU A 90 -4.63 6.18 14.22
C GLU A 90 -3.84 4.86 14.29
N PRO A 91 -3.37 4.35 13.13
CA PRO A 91 -2.68 3.07 13.08
C PRO A 91 -1.30 3.17 13.73
N TYR A 92 -0.88 2.11 14.42
CA TYR A 92 0.49 2.01 14.93
C TYR A 92 1.50 1.86 13.77
N LEU A 93 2.74 2.30 13.98
CA LEU A 93 3.82 2.16 13.00
C LEU A 93 4.30 0.70 12.88
N GLY A 94 4.51 0.23 11.66
CA GLY A 94 4.90 -1.13 11.35
C GLY A 94 3.86 -1.88 10.52
N LEU A 95 3.89 -3.21 10.61
CA LEU A 95 3.14 -4.09 9.72
C LEU A 95 1.67 -4.24 10.15
N HIS A 96 0.77 -4.14 9.18
CA HIS A 96 -0.65 -4.44 9.28
C HIS A 96 -1.05 -5.41 8.19
N TRP A 97 -1.84 -6.43 8.53
CA TRP A 97 -2.28 -7.43 7.57
C TRP A 97 -3.70 -7.15 7.13
N LEU A 98 -3.90 -6.92 5.83
CA LEU A 98 -5.26 -6.84 5.29
C LEU A 98 -5.82 -8.26 5.10
N PRO A 99 -7.11 -8.48 5.41
CA PRO A 99 -7.78 -9.71 5.09
C PRO A 99 -7.88 -9.81 3.56
N GLY A 100 -7.05 -10.67 2.96
CA GLY A 100 -7.26 -11.09 1.58
C GLY A 100 -8.35 -12.14 1.50
#